data_AF-A0A4Z2E7W3-F1
#
_entry.id   AF-A0A4Z2E7W3-F1
#
_cell.length_a   1.000
_cell.length_b   1.000
_cell.length_c   1.000
_cell.angle_alpha   90.00
_cell.angle_beta   90.00
_cell.angle_gamma   90.00
#
_symmetry.space_group_name_H-M   'P 1'
#
loop_
_entity.id
_entity.type
_entity.pdbx_description
1 polymer ?
#
loop_
_entity_poly.entity_id
_entity_poly.type
_entity_poly.pdbx_seq_one_letter_code
_entity_poly.pdbx_strand_id
1 'polypeptide(L)'
;MFTCSLSAEQQRQLAERLTTFLSKYGYLSDSYIIEFFSKDHWHSLPSRWQSVLQDLTPQQVADLLLDPRHGDRRYPSAWPLSLLAFRATAHALAFPRECGGGEVEPDEFLEKRSQSSMLGHIFRKHVKPKKQHEIRKLGSVRG
;
A
#
# COMPACT_ATOMS: atom_id res chain seq x y z
N MET A 1 -14.39 12.72 -1.96
CA MET A 1 -13.39 13.77 -2.25
C MET A 1 -12.48 13.25 -3.37
N PHE A 2 -12.22 14.12 -4.35
CA PHE A 2 -11.62 13.88 -5.66
C PHE A 2 -10.66 12.68 -5.81
N THR A 3 -11.12 11.62 -6.47
CA THR A 3 -10.25 10.62 -7.11
C THR A 3 -9.78 11.18 -8.45
N CYS A 4 -8.71 11.96 -8.43
CA CYS A 4 -8.03 12.31 -9.67
C CYS A 4 -7.35 11.04 -10.17
N SER A 5 -7.95 10.33 -11.12
CA SER A 5 -7.28 9.26 -11.83
C SER A 5 -6.04 9.86 -12.50
N LEU A 6 -4.86 9.50 -11.98
CA LEU A 6 -3.59 9.94 -12.54
C LEU A 6 -3.55 9.56 -14.03
N SER A 7 -3.15 10.50 -14.89
CA SER A 7 -2.93 10.22 -16.31
C SER A 7 -1.88 9.11 -16.46
N ALA A 8 -1.98 8.30 -17.52
CA ALA A 8 -1.03 7.21 -17.80
C ALA A 8 0.44 7.71 -17.81
N GLU A 9 0.67 8.95 -18.25
CA GLU A 9 1.99 9.57 -18.23
C GLU A 9 2.48 9.90 -16.82
N GLN A 10 1.58 10.39 -15.94
CA GLN A 10 1.89 10.64 -14.54
C GLN A 10 2.17 9.34 -13.77
N GLN A 11 1.43 8.27 -14.08
CA GLN A 11 1.69 6.94 -13.51
C GLN A 11 3.07 6.42 -13.91
N ARG A 12 3.47 6.62 -15.18
CA ARG A 12 4.80 6.21 -15.67
C ARG A 12 5.92 7.01 -14.99
N GLN A 13 5.78 8.33 -14.87
CA GLN A 13 6.74 9.17 -14.16
C GLN A 13 6.84 8.81 -12.67
N LEU A 14 5.72 8.51 -12.02
CA LEU A 14 5.72 8.04 -10.63
C LEU A 14 6.42 6.70 -10.49
N ALA A 15 6.16 5.76 -11.41
CA ALA A 15 6.83 4.46 -11.42
C ALA A 15 8.35 4.62 -11.56
N GLU A 16 8.83 5.46 -12.48
CA GLU A 16 10.26 5.73 -12.66
C GLU A 16 10.91 6.34 -11.40
N ARG A 17 10.23 7.31 -10.76
CA ARG A 17 10.70 7.91 -9.50
C ARG A 17 10.72 6.90 -8.36
N LEU A 18 9.72 6.02 -8.29
CA LEU A 18 9.63 4.95 -7.31
C LEU A 18 10.75 3.93 -7.53
N THR A 19 11.01 3.49 -8.76
CA THR A 19 12.11 2.55 -9.07
C THR A 19 13.47 3.16 -8.72
N THR A 20 13.69 4.44 -9.02
CA THR A 20 14.93 5.16 -8.66
C THR A 20 15.08 5.31 -7.15
N PHE A 21 13.98 5.52 -6.43
CA PHE A 21 13.97 5.59 -4.98
C PHE A 21 14.26 4.22 -4.35
N LEU A 22 13.60 3.16 -4.83
CA LEU A 22 13.83 1.80 -4.35
C LEU A 22 15.24 1.31 -4.63
N SER A 23 15.84 1.64 -5.78
CA SER A 23 17.23 1.26 -6.06
C SER A 23 18.21 1.87 -5.07
N LYS A 24 17.96 3.11 -4.59
CA LYS A 24 18.77 3.76 -3.55
C LYS A 24 18.62 3.09 -2.17
N TYR A 25 17.44 2.56 -1.86
CA TYR A 25 17.14 1.89 -0.60
C TYR A 25 17.01 0.36 -0.78
N GLY A 26 17.71 -0.21 -1.77
CA GLY A 26 17.60 -1.64 -2.13
C GLY A 26 17.92 -2.56 -0.95
N TYR A 27 18.89 -2.17 -0.12
CA TYR A 27 19.24 -2.89 1.11
C TYR A 27 18.07 -3.01 2.12
N LEU A 28 17.09 -2.10 2.08
CA LEU A 28 15.87 -2.18 2.89
C LEU A 28 14.77 -2.97 2.19
N SER A 29 14.57 -2.77 0.88
CA SER A 29 13.53 -3.50 0.14
C SER A 29 13.82 -5.00 0.02
N ASP A 30 15.10 -5.34 -0.10
CA ASP A 30 15.58 -6.71 -0.31
C ASP A 30 15.86 -7.40 1.04
N SER A 31 15.58 -6.73 2.16
CA SER A 31 15.73 -7.28 3.49
C SER A 31 14.56 -8.22 3.82
N TYR A 32 14.84 -9.51 3.87
CA TYR A 32 13.86 -10.52 4.30
C TYR A 32 13.94 -10.75 5.81
N ILE A 33 12.77 -10.88 6.47
CA ILE A 33 12.69 -11.16 7.91
C ILE A 33 13.41 -12.46 8.27
N ILE A 34 13.35 -13.48 7.40
CA ILE A 34 14.04 -14.77 7.62
C ILE A 34 15.57 -14.64 7.70
N GLU A 35 16.13 -13.60 7.11
CA GLU A 35 17.57 -13.34 7.09
C GLU A 35 17.97 -12.23 8.08
N PHE A 36 17.03 -11.73 8.89
CA PHE A 36 17.26 -10.59 9.78
C PHE A 36 18.46 -10.80 10.70
N PHE A 37 18.55 -11.96 11.35
CA PHE A 37 19.66 -12.31 12.24
C PHE A 37 20.90 -12.76 11.47
N SER A 38 20.74 -13.43 10.34
CA SER A 38 21.85 -13.99 9.55
C SER A 38 22.64 -12.91 8.79
N LYS A 39 21.96 -11.87 8.31
CA LYS A 39 22.53 -10.74 7.55
C LYS A 39 22.62 -9.46 8.37
N ASP A 40 22.26 -9.54 9.64
CA ASP A 40 22.32 -8.43 10.59
C ASP A 40 21.70 -7.13 10.06
N HIS A 41 20.47 -7.25 9.54
CA HIS A 41 19.79 -6.16 8.83
C HIS A 41 19.65 -4.89 9.67
N TRP A 42 19.61 -5.01 11.00
CA TRP A 42 19.58 -3.86 11.91
C TRP A 42 20.81 -2.96 11.73
N HIS A 43 22.01 -3.52 11.62
CA HIS A 43 23.25 -2.75 11.50
C HIS A 43 23.45 -2.14 10.10
N SER A 44 22.71 -2.62 9.09
CA SER A 44 22.68 -1.99 7.76
C SER A 44 21.99 -0.63 7.74
N LEU A 45 21.14 -0.35 8.73
CA LEU A 45 20.47 0.94 8.85
C LEU A 45 21.45 2.03 9.29
N PRO A 46 21.24 3.29 8.89
CA PRO A 46 22.01 4.41 9.44
C PRO A 46 21.91 4.44 10.98
N SER A 47 23.04 4.65 11.66
CA SER A 47 23.11 4.66 13.14
C SER A 47 22.12 5.64 13.78
N ARG A 48 21.86 6.78 13.12
CA ARG A 48 20.86 7.77 13.54
C ARG A 48 19.42 7.26 13.51
N TRP A 49 19.12 6.29 12.64
CA TRP A 49 17.79 5.68 12.55
C TRP A 49 17.64 4.63 13.63
N GLN A 50 18.69 3.81 13.83
CA GLN A 50 18.72 2.79 14.89
C GLN A 50 18.49 3.42 16.27
N SER A 51 19.17 4.51 16.60
CA SER A 51 19.03 5.18 17.91
C SER A 51 17.61 5.70 18.18
N VAL A 52 16.87 6.05 17.14
CA VAL A 52 15.49 6.54 17.28
C VAL A 52 14.49 5.39 17.30
N LEU A 53 14.77 4.33 16.53
CA LEU A 53 13.89 3.16 16.43
C LEU A 53 14.04 2.19 17.61
N GLN A 54 15.21 2.15 18.26
CA GLN A 54 15.47 1.25 19.40
C GLN A 54 14.61 1.57 20.63
N ASP A 55 14.28 2.85 20.84
CA ASP A 55 13.56 3.34 22.02
C ASP A 55 12.02 3.24 21.85
N LEU A 56 11.56 2.85 20.66
CA LEU A 56 10.14 2.84 20.30
C LEU A 56 9.55 1.44 20.46
N THR A 57 8.31 1.39 20.93
CA THR A 57 7.53 0.14 20.90
C THR A 57 7.05 -0.16 19.47
N PRO A 58 6.83 -1.44 19.10
CA PRO A 58 6.35 -1.80 17.76
C PRO A 58 5.07 -1.08 17.34
N GLN A 59 4.16 -0.83 18.29
CA GLN A 59 2.92 -0.06 18.05
C GLN A 59 3.23 1.39 17.69
N GLN A 60 4.11 2.05 18.45
CA GLN A 60 4.54 3.41 18.16
C GLN A 60 5.26 3.50 16.81
N VAL A 61 6.08 2.51 16.45
CA VAL A 61 6.73 2.47 15.13
C VAL A 61 5.69 2.38 14.01
N ALA A 62 4.70 1.50 14.14
CA ALA A 62 3.62 1.35 13.16
C ALA A 62 2.80 2.65 13.04
N ASP A 63 2.39 3.24 14.15
CA ASP A 63 1.66 4.50 14.17
C ASP A 63 2.50 5.60 13.50
N LEU A 64 3.77 5.74 13.87
CA LEU A 64 4.64 6.80 13.38
C LEU A 64 5.06 6.63 11.91
N LEU A 65 5.18 5.41 11.38
CA LEU A 65 5.60 5.17 9.99
C LEU A 65 4.44 4.95 9.02
N LEU A 66 3.43 4.18 9.41
CA LEU A 66 2.40 3.64 8.49
C LEU A 66 1.14 4.48 8.44
N ASP A 67 0.76 5.17 9.52
CA ASP A 67 -0.48 5.95 9.48
C ASP A 67 -0.30 7.20 8.58
N PRO A 68 -1.11 7.34 7.52
CA PRO A 68 -1.04 8.44 6.56
C PRO A 68 -1.61 9.76 7.12
N ARG A 69 -2.37 9.68 8.22
CA ARG A 69 -2.94 10.86 8.87
C ARG A 69 -1.83 11.51 9.70
N HIS A 70 -1.42 12.69 9.26
CA HIS A 70 -0.42 13.53 9.92
C HIS A 70 -0.97 14.16 11.22
N GLY A 71 -1.81 13.43 11.98
CA GLY A 71 -2.32 13.88 13.26
C GLY A 71 -1.17 14.28 14.17
N ASP A 72 -1.43 15.24 15.07
CA ASP A 72 -0.45 15.87 15.97
C ASP A 72 0.38 14.80 16.72
N ARG A 73 1.51 14.41 16.12
CA ARG A 73 2.35 13.31 16.59
C ARG A 73 3.45 13.91 17.42
N ARG A 74 3.35 13.69 18.73
CA ARG A 74 4.47 13.91 19.63
C ARG A 74 5.47 12.80 19.43
N TYR A 75 6.48 13.07 18.60
CA TYR A 75 7.65 12.20 18.54
C TYR A 75 8.34 12.23 19.91
N PRO A 76 8.63 11.06 20.51
CA PRO A 76 9.29 11.01 21.81
C PRO A 76 10.73 11.57 21.77
N SER A 77 11.31 11.67 20.56
CA SER A 77 12.65 12.23 20.33
C SER A 77 12.73 12.92 18.97
N ALA A 78 13.81 13.68 18.73
CA ALA A 78 14.07 14.32 17.45
C ALA A 78 14.44 13.27 16.38
N TRP A 79 13.50 12.94 15.50
CA TRP A 79 13.74 12.02 14.39
C TRP A 79 14.70 12.63 13.36
N PRO A 80 15.65 11.85 12.81
CA PRO A 80 16.55 12.35 11.78
C PRO A 80 15.78 12.74 10.51
N LEU A 81 16.15 13.89 9.93
CA LEU A 81 15.49 14.43 8.73
C LEU A 81 15.45 13.42 7.57
N SER A 82 16.48 12.60 7.42
CA SER A 82 16.55 11.54 6.42
C SER A 82 15.43 10.50 6.56
N LEU A 83 15.03 10.15 7.79
CA LEU A 83 13.97 9.17 8.05
C LEU A 83 12.60 9.78 7.77
N LEU A 84 12.39 11.04 8.18
CA LEU A 84 11.17 11.78 7.86
C LEU A 84 11.02 12.01 6.36
N ALA A 85 12.11 12.36 5.67
CA ALA A 85 12.12 12.51 4.22
C ALA A 85 11.85 11.18 3.51
N PHE A 86 12.45 10.08 3.98
CA PHE A 86 12.16 8.73 3.47
C PHE A 86 10.67 8.41 3.60
N ARG A 87 10.09 8.61 4.79
CA ARG A 87 8.67 8.39 5.05
C ARG A 87 7.79 9.24 4.14
N ALA A 88 8.01 10.55 4.11
CA ALA A 88 7.22 11.46 3.29
C ALA A 88 7.30 11.10 1.80
N THR A 89 8.49 10.72 1.33
CA THR A 89 8.71 10.26 -0.06
C THR A 89 8.00 8.94 -0.32
N ALA A 90 8.07 7.97 0.59
CA ALA A 90 7.39 6.69 0.47
C ALA A 90 5.85 6.85 0.41
N HIS A 91 5.28 7.74 1.22
CA HIS A 91 3.85 8.05 1.18
C HIS A 91 3.46 8.84 -0.07
N ALA A 92 4.29 9.77 -0.54
CA ALA A 92 4.02 10.54 -1.76
C ALA A 92 4.15 9.72 -3.04
N LEU A 93 5.05 8.73 -3.07
CA LEU A 93 5.24 7.81 -4.20
C LEU A 93 4.31 6.60 -4.14
N ALA A 94 3.65 6.35 -2.99
CA ALA A 94 2.66 5.30 -2.89
C ALA A 94 1.52 5.59 -3.86
N PHE A 95 1.26 4.66 -4.78
CA PHE A 95 0.06 4.72 -5.60
C PHE A 95 -1.15 4.80 -4.67
N PRO A 96 -2.13 5.68 -4.95
CA PRO A 96 -3.40 5.67 -4.26
C PRO A 96 -3.97 4.27 -4.38
N ARG A 97 -3.88 3.49 -3.30
CA ARG A 97 -4.68 2.29 -3.19
C ARG A 97 -6.08 2.83 -3.09
N GLU A 98 -6.96 2.45 -4.00
CA GLU A 98 -8.38 2.67 -3.77
C GLU A 98 -8.70 2.03 -2.43
N CYS A 99 -8.76 2.84 -1.38
CA CYS A 99 -9.33 2.46 -0.11
C CYS A 99 -10.83 2.33 -0.40
N GLY A 100 -11.23 1.20 -0.98
CA GLY A 100 -12.60 0.69 -0.93
C GLY A 100 -12.94 0.22 0.49
N GLY A 101 -12.58 1.02 1.49
CA GLY A 101 -12.93 0.86 2.89
C GLY A 101 -13.93 1.94 3.26
N GLY A 102 -15.16 1.80 2.75
CA GLY A 102 -16.30 2.66 3.05
C GLY A 102 -17.03 3.14 1.80
N GLU A 103 -18.16 2.48 1.51
CA GLU A 103 -19.33 3.02 0.76
C GLU A 103 -18.99 3.51 -0.66
N VAL A 104 -19.16 2.72 -1.72
CA VAL A 104 -20.44 2.25 -2.25
C VAL A 104 -20.22 0.87 -2.88
N GLU A 105 -20.78 -0.17 -2.27
CA GLU A 105 -21.07 -1.39 -3.04
C GLU A 105 -22.02 -0.98 -4.17
N PRO A 106 -21.74 -1.34 -5.44
CA PRO A 106 -22.68 -1.10 -6.52
C PRO A 106 -24.05 -1.69 -6.12
N ASP A 107 -25.11 -0.92 -6.29
CA ASP A 107 -26.50 -1.21 -5.84
C ASP A 107 -26.96 -2.64 -6.19
N GLU A 108 -26.39 -3.24 -7.24
CA GLU A 108 -26.61 -4.64 -7.64
C GLU A 108 -26.19 -5.72 -6.63
N PHE A 109 -25.29 -5.44 -5.69
CA PHE A 109 -24.79 -6.41 -4.71
C PHE A 109 -25.52 -6.36 -3.37
N LEU A 110 -26.35 -5.35 -3.14
CA LEU A 110 -27.14 -5.20 -1.91
C LEU A 110 -28.21 -6.29 -1.78
N GLU A 111 -28.83 -6.72 -2.89
CA GLU A 111 -29.88 -7.74 -2.82
C GLU A 111 -29.35 -9.17 -2.77
N LYS A 112 -28.16 -9.45 -3.31
CA LYS A 112 -27.54 -10.80 -3.30
C LYS A 112 -26.03 -10.66 -3.21
N ARG A 113 -25.53 -10.60 -1.96
CA ARG A 113 -24.13 -10.39 -1.50
C ARG A 113 -23.02 -11.26 -2.15
N SER A 114 -23.34 -12.06 -3.16
CA SER A 114 -22.38 -12.95 -3.82
C SER A 114 -22.72 -13.28 -5.28
N GLN A 115 -23.74 -12.66 -5.88
CA GLN A 115 -24.20 -13.02 -7.23
C GLN A 115 -24.43 -11.78 -8.10
N SER A 116 -23.59 -11.62 -9.13
CA SER A 116 -23.79 -10.64 -10.21
C SER A 116 -25.12 -10.88 -10.92
N SER A 117 -25.97 -9.86 -11.04
CA SER A 117 -27.22 -9.87 -11.84
C SER A 117 -26.99 -9.96 -13.33
N MET A 118 -25.92 -9.34 -13.79
CA MET A 118 -25.50 -9.28 -15.19
C MET A 118 -24.88 -10.57 -15.73
N LEU A 119 -24.52 -11.53 -14.88
CA LEU A 119 -23.96 -12.81 -15.34
C LEU A 119 -25.10 -13.77 -15.71
N GLY A 120 -24.96 -14.45 -16.85
CA GLY A 120 -25.92 -15.49 -17.26
C GLY A 120 -26.15 -16.53 -16.17
N HIS A 121 -27.39 -17.03 -16.04
CA HIS A 121 -27.83 -17.94 -14.97
C HIS A 121 -26.94 -19.19 -14.79
N ILE A 122 -26.31 -19.68 -15.86
CA ILE A 122 -25.38 -20.81 -15.83
C ILE A 122 -24.14 -20.51 -14.97
N PHE A 123 -23.59 -19.30 -15.11
CA PHE A 123 -22.41 -18.89 -14.34
C PHE A 123 -22.74 -18.57 -12.89
N ARG A 124 -23.97 -18.12 -12.60
CA ARG A 124 -24.43 -17.87 -11.22
C ARG A 124 -24.49 -19.13 -10.37
N LYS A 125 -24.86 -20.28 -10.95
CA LYS A 125 -24.98 -21.56 -10.23
C LYS A 125 -23.66 -22.31 -10.06
N HIS A 126 -22.75 -22.23 -11.03
CA HIS A 126 -21.57 -23.11 -11.07
C HIS A 126 -20.24 -22.40 -10.81
N VAL A 127 -20.22 -21.06 -10.82
CA VAL A 127 -19.00 -20.28 -10.61
C VAL A 127 -19.04 -19.64 -9.24
N LYS A 128 -18.01 -19.89 -8.42
CA LYS A 128 -17.90 -19.27 -7.10
C LYS A 128 -17.85 -17.73 -7.22
N PRO A 129 -18.38 -16.99 -6.22
CA PRO A 129 -18.49 -15.53 -6.27
C PRO A 129 -17.18 -14.82 -6.64
N LYS A 130 -16.05 -15.28 -6.11
CA LYS A 130 -14.71 -14.76 -6.45
C LYS A 130 -14.38 -14.89 -7.93
N LYS A 131 -14.68 -16.04 -8.55
CA LYS A 131 -14.44 -16.24 -9.99
C LYS A 131 -15.42 -15.44 -10.85
N GLN A 132 -16.65 -15.19 -10.38
CA GLN A 132 -17.60 -14.32 -11.09
C GLN A 132 -17.10 -12.87 -11.16
N HIS A 133 -16.54 -12.36 -10.05
CA HIS A 133 -15.92 -11.02 -10.02
C HIS A 133 -14.77 -10.90 -11.03
N GLU A 134 -13.87 -11.89 -11.08
CA GLU A 134 -12.76 -11.91 -12.04
C GLU A 134 -13.23 -11.98 -13.50
N ILE A 135 -14.24 -12.82 -13.82
CA ILE A 135 -14.82 -12.91 -15.17
C ILE A 135 -15.38 -11.55 -15.62
N ARG A 136 -16.08 -10.84 -14.73
CA ARG A 136 -16.62 -9.51 -15.05
C ARG A 136 -15.49 -8.50 -15.29
N LYS A 137 -14.49 -8.47 -14.40
CA LYS A 137 -13.34 -7.56 -14.50
C LYS A 137 -12.59 -7.77 -15.82
N LEU A 138 -12.40 -9.02 -16.24
CA LEU A 138 -11.77 -9.36 -17.52
C LEU A 138 -12.68 -9.04 -18.72
N GLY A 139 -14.00 -9.23 -18.61
CA GLY A 139 -14.95 -8.90 -19.67
C GLY A 139 -15.01 -7.41 -19.99
N SER A 140 -14.90 -6.54 -18.97
CA SER A 140 -14.92 -5.09 -19.14
C SER A 140 -13.67 -4.51 -19.82
N VAL A 141 -12.58 -5.29 -19.91
CA VAL A 141 -11.32 -4.87 -20.56
C VAL A 141 -11.31 -5.23 -22.06
N ARG A 142 -12.27 -6.04 -22.51
CA ARG A 142 -12.27 -6.61 -23.87
C ARG A 142 -13.55 -6.29 -24.68
N GLY A 143 -14.35 -5.34 -24.20
CA GLY A 143 -15.52 -4.78 -24.89
C GLY A 143 -15.25 -3.34 -25.29
#